data_AF-A0A3E1HF70-F1
#
_entry.id   AF-A0A3E1HF70-F1
#
_cell.length_a   1.000
_cell.length_b   1.000
_cell.length_c   1.000
_cell.angle_alpha   90.00
_cell.angle_beta   90.00
_cell.angle_gamma   90.00
#
_symmetry.space_group_name_H-M   'P 1'
#
loop_
_entity.id
_entity.type
_entity.pdbx_description
1 polymer ?
#
loop_
_entity_poly.entity_id
_entity_poly.type
_entity_poly.pdbx_seq_one_letter_code
_entity_poly.pdbx_strand_id
1 'polypeptide(L)' 'MADKPESPNTLRQRAFKERQKAGGYKNTTVWIHTETEQEGKQAARDGKPLKPMESKDPLSWAAGWISEKGKR' A
#
# COMPACT_ATOMS: atom_id res chain seq x y z
N MET A 1 10.87 -7.01 33.57
CA MET A 1 10.72 -6.07 32.44
C MET A 1 9.50 -5.22 32.76
N ALA A 2 9.67 -3.94 33.07
CA ALA A 2 8.57 -3.10 33.55
C ALA A 2 7.45 -3.01 32.50
N ASP A 3 6.22 -3.29 32.92
CA ASP A 3 4.98 -3.03 32.17
C ASP A 3 4.88 -1.53 31.88
N LYS A 4 5.37 -1.10 30.72
CA LYS A 4 5.05 0.24 30.22
C LYS A 4 3.59 0.21 29.76
N PRO A 5 2.72 1.09 30.27
CA PRO A 5 1.35 1.18 29.78
C PRO A 5 1.40 1.44 28.27
N GLU A 6 0.69 0.60 27.50
CA GLU A 6 0.67 0.74 26.04
C GLU A 6 0.11 2.12 25.66
N SER A 7 0.80 2.80 24.75
CA SER A 7 0.33 4.10 24.28
C SER A 7 -1.03 3.96 23.59
N PRO A 8 -1.91 4.98 23.67
CA PRO A 8 -3.18 4.99 22.94
C PRO A 8 -3.02 4.74 21.43
N ASN A 9 -1.89 5.14 20.83
CA ASN A 9 -1.58 4.88 19.43
C ASN A 9 -1.30 3.40 19.15
N THR A 10 -0.60 2.72 20.04
CA THR A 10 -0.34 1.27 19.95
C THR A 10 -1.64 0.49 19.96
N LEU A 11 -2.56 0.84 20.88
CA LEU A 11 -3.88 0.24 20.98
C LEU A 11 -4.71 0.45 19.71
N ARG A 12 -4.73 1.68 19.16
CA ARG A 12 -5.43 2.00 17.91
C ARG A 12 -4.89 1.19 16.73
N GLN A 13 -3.57 1.08 16.59
CA GLN A 13 -2.96 0.30 15.51
C GLN A 13 -3.28 -1.20 15.62
N ARG A 14 -3.26 -1.77 16.83
CA ARG A 14 -3.67 -3.16 17.06
C ARG A 14 -5.13 -3.37 16.67
N ALA A 15 -6.04 -2.52 17.16
CA ALA A 15 -7.46 -2.62 16.83
C ALA A 15 -7.72 -2.50 15.32
N PHE A 16 -7.01 -1.62 14.61
CA PHE A 16 -7.09 -1.52 13.16
C PHE A 16 -6.64 -2.82 12.47
N LYS A 17 -5.49 -3.39 12.86
CA LYS A 17 -4.99 -4.66 12.31
C LYS A 17 -5.99 -5.79 12.50
N GLU A 18 -6.62 -5.90 13.67
CA GLU A 18 -7.62 -6.94 13.93
C GLU A 18 -8.87 -6.76 13.05
N ARG A 19 -9.35 -5.52 12.85
CA ARG A 19 -10.46 -5.26 11.90
C ARG A 19 -10.10 -5.66 10.46
N GLN A 20 -8.88 -5.36 10.02
CA GLN A 20 -8.43 -5.75 8.67
C GLN A 20 -8.34 -7.28 8.52
N LYS A 21 -7.81 -7.99 9.53
CA LYS A 21 -7.78 -9.46 9.53
C LYS A 21 -9.20 -10.06 9.50
N ALA A 22 -10.12 -9.53 10.30
CA ALA A 22 -11.52 -9.96 10.29
C ALA A 22 -12.20 -9.73 8.93
N GLY A 23 -11.76 -8.71 8.19
CA GLY A 23 -12.18 -8.47 6.80
C GLY A 23 -11.52 -9.38 5.76
N GLY A 24 -10.70 -10.36 6.17
CA GLY A 24 -10.00 -11.29 5.27
C GLY A 24 -8.68 -10.77 4.72
N TYR A 25 -8.19 -9.61 5.17
CA TYR A 25 -6.92 -9.06 4.71
C TYR A 25 -5.72 -9.64 5.47
N LYS A 26 -4.64 -9.93 4.73
CA LYS A 26 -3.33 -10.27 5.30
C LYS A 26 -2.40 -9.06 5.24
N ASN A 27 -1.74 -8.73 6.36
CA ASN A 27 -0.66 -7.75 6.35
C ASN A 27 0.59 -8.38 5.73
N THR A 28 1.08 -7.79 4.64
CA THR A 28 2.32 -8.18 3.96
C THR A 28 3.16 -6.93 3.77
N THR A 29 4.41 -6.96 4.24
CA THR A 29 5.36 -5.87 4.03
C THR A 29 6.12 -6.11 2.74
N VAL A 30 6.16 -5.10 1.86
CA VAL A 30 6.90 -5.11 0.60
C VAL A 30 7.71 -3.83 0.47
N TRP A 31 8.80 -3.88 -0.30
CA TRP A 31 9.55 -2.70 -0.72
C TRP A 31 8.97 -2.19 -2.05
N ILE A 32 8.88 -0.86 -2.20
CA ILE A 32 8.36 -0.20 -3.41
C ILE A 32 9.49 0.60 -4.04
N HIS A 33 9.80 0.34 -5.30
CA HIS A 33 10.73 1.14 -6.10
C HIS A 33 10.07 2.47 -6.47
N THR A 34 10.58 3.56 -5.91
CA THR A 34 9.94 4.88 -5.93
C THR A 34 9.75 5.44 -7.34
N GLU A 35 10.74 5.33 -8.22
CA GLU A 35 10.63 5.83 -9.60
C GLU A 35 9.54 5.07 -10.37
N THR A 36 9.51 3.75 -10.23
CA THR A 36 8.55 2.88 -10.93
C THR A 36 7.13 3.08 -10.39
N GLU A 37 6.98 3.38 -9.10
CA GLU A 37 5.71 3.81 -8.52
C GLU A 37 5.21 5.12 -9.13
N GLN A 38 6.10 6.10 -9.35
CA GLN A 38 5.73 7.37 -9.99
C GLN A 38 5.35 7.20 -11.46
N GLU A 39 6.03 6.32 -12.20
CA GLU A 39 5.62 5.95 -13.56
C GLU A 39 4.20 5.40 -13.61
N GLY A 40 3.85 4.51 -12.67
CA GLY A 40 2.49 3.98 -12.52
C GLY A 40 1.46 5.06 -12.22
N LYS A 41 1.78 5.99 -11.29
CA LYS A 41 0.92 7.16 -10.98
C LYS A 41 0.69 8.02 -12.21
N GLN A 42 1.74 8.33 -12.97
CA GLN A 42 1.62 9.15 -14.18
C GLN A 42 0.79 8.43 -15.25
N ALA A 43 0.99 7.13 -15.45
CA ALA A 43 0.19 6.36 -16.40
C ALA A 43 -1.30 6.33 -16.04
N ALA A 44 -1.65 6.27 -14.75
CA ALA A 44 -3.03 6.39 -14.30
C ALA A 44 -3.64 7.77 -14.59
N ARG A 45 -2.87 8.86 -14.40
CA ARG A 45 -3.29 10.22 -14.76
C ARG A 45 -3.50 10.40 -16.26
N ASP A 46 -2.63 9.79 -17.06
CA ASP A 46 -2.71 9.78 -18.52
C ASP A 46 -3.87 8.91 -19.04
N GLY A 47 -4.58 8.19 -18.18
CA GLY A 47 -5.68 7.29 -18.57
C GLY A 47 -5.22 5.98 -19.22
N LYS A 48 -3.94 5.63 -19.11
CA LYS A 48 -3.40 4.37 -19.65
C LYS A 48 -3.93 3.16 -18.87
N PRO A 49 -4.13 2.00 -19.53
CA PRO A 49 -4.55 0.78 -18.84
C PRO A 49 -3.48 0.30 -17.86
N LEU A 50 -3.90 -0.46 -16.84
CA LEU A 50 -3.01 -1.11 -15.87
C LEU A 50 -2.20 -2.22 -16.56
N LYS A 51 -0.96 -1.93 -16.96
CA LYS A 51 -0.03 -2.86 -17.64
C LYS A 51 1.36 -2.89 -16.96
N PRO A 52 1.45 -3.44 -15.73
CA PRO A 52 2.67 -3.35 -14.93
C PRO A 52 3.82 -4.25 -15.41
N MET A 53 3.53 -5.30 -16.17
CA MET A 53 4.49 -6.35 -16.53
C MET A 53 5.64 -5.87 -17.43
N GLU A 54 5.50 -4.70 -18.07
CA GLU A 54 6.53 -4.09 -18.93
C GLU A 54 7.49 -3.19 -18.14
N SER A 55 7.24 -2.97 -16.86
CA SER A 55 8.05 -2.09 -16.01
C SER A 55 9.19 -2.83 -15.32
N LYS A 56 10.17 -2.06 -14.83
CA LYS A 56 11.32 -2.56 -14.05
C LYS A 56 10.89 -3.33 -12.80
N ASP A 57 9.86 -2.86 -12.12
CA ASP A 57 9.28 -3.48 -10.93
C ASP A 57 7.74 -3.44 -11.05
N PRO A 58 7.13 -4.54 -11.55
CA PRO A 58 5.70 -4.59 -11.82
C PRO A 58 4.83 -4.30 -10.59
N LEU A 59 5.23 -4.75 -9.40
CA LEU A 59 4.47 -4.54 -8.18
C LEU A 59 4.45 -3.05 -7.80
N SER A 60 5.61 -2.39 -7.88
CA SER A 60 5.76 -0.97 -7.59
C SER A 60 4.98 -0.11 -8.59
N TRP A 61 5.02 -0.46 -9.88
CA TRP A 61 4.25 0.23 -10.91
C TRP A 61 2.74 0.11 -10.67
N ALA A 62 2.27 -1.13 -10.42
CA ALA A 62 0.86 -1.40 -10.13
C ALA A 62 0.39 -0.65 -8.87
N ALA A 63 1.20 -0.63 -7.81
CA ALA A 63 0.89 0.09 -6.58
C ALA A 63 0.66 1.59 -6.84
N GLY A 64 1.54 2.22 -7.64
CA GLY A 64 1.40 3.62 -8.04
C GLY A 64 0.13 3.89 -8.84
N TRP A 65 -0.14 3.07 -9.86
CA TRP A 65 -1.32 3.21 -10.71
C TRP A 65 -2.63 3.07 -9.91
N ILE A 66 -2.72 2.04 -9.06
CA ILE A 66 -3.91 1.77 -8.21
C ILE A 66 -4.11 2.90 -7.19
N SER A 67 -3.03 3.36 -6.54
CA SER A 67 -3.09 4.46 -5.58
C SER A 67 -3.66 5.74 -6.20
N GLU A 68 -3.31 6.05 -7.45
CA GLU A 68 -3.80 7.25 -8.12
C GLU A 68 -5.28 7.14 -8.52
N LYS A 69 -5.72 5.96 -8.99
CA LYS A 69 -7.14 5.75 -9.34
C LYS A 69 -8.06 5.77 -8.13
N GLY A 70 -7.60 5.31 -6.97
CA GLY A 70 -8.38 5.30 -5.73
C GLY A 70 -8.57 6.66 -5.05
N LYS A 71 -7.92 7.73 -5.55
CA LYS A 71 -8.12 9.11 -5.07
C LYS A 71 -9.30 9.83 -5.74
N ARG A 72 -9.88 9.23 -6.79
CA ARG A 72 -11.02 9.77 -7.53
C ARG A 72 -12.34 9.29 -6.95
#